data_AF-A0A401PD80-F1
#
_entry.id   AF-A0A401PD80-F1
#
_cell.length_a   1.000
_cell.length_b   1.000
_cell.length_c   1.000
_cell.angle_alpha   90.00
_cell.angle_beta   90.00
_cell.angle_gamma   90.00
#
_symmetry.space_group_name_H-M   'P 1'
#
loop_
_entity.id
_entity.type
_entity.pdbx_description
1 polymer ?
#
loop_
_entity_poly.entity_id
_entity_poly.type
_entity_poly.pdbx_seq_one_letter_code
_entity_poly.pdbx_strand_id
1 'polypeptide(L)'
;MSVRLILALLVVRVTGDCDRPPLLVNGFPGEEFLTSTSFPVAARVVYECYPGYVFQDGGSTITTCMEDSTWTSLQAICEPRNCGHPGEIENGYYQASGTTLGNKAIYHCNEGYRQVGQSYRICTASGWTGQVPTCETEDFSPVNLLKEIIALGHQVLTKEESMIKAKYQLLESEREILRLKENLLEKAEQHVDENNHP
;
A
#
# COMPACT_ATOMS: atom_id res chain seq x y z
N MET A 1 -42.75 -78.04 30.13
CA MET A 1 -42.81 -76.61 29.77
C MET A 1 -41.49 -75.96 30.15
N SER A 2 -40.62 -75.69 29.19
CA SER A 2 -39.43 -74.87 29.39
C SER A 2 -39.23 -74.04 28.13
N VAL A 3 -39.81 -72.84 28.13
CA VAL A 3 -39.61 -71.85 27.07
C VAL A 3 -38.25 -71.21 27.31
N ARG A 4 -37.28 -71.48 26.45
CA ARG A 4 -35.99 -70.77 26.47
C ARG A 4 -36.21 -69.37 25.88
N LEU A 5 -36.18 -68.37 26.74
CA LEU A 5 -36.12 -66.96 26.35
C LEU A 5 -34.75 -66.72 25.70
N ILE A 6 -34.71 -66.61 24.38
CA ILE A 6 -33.50 -66.13 23.69
C ILE A 6 -33.52 -64.62 23.84
N LEU A 7 -32.75 -64.08 24.80
CA LEU A 7 -32.43 -62.66 24.81
C LEU A 7 -31.58 -62.37 23.59
N ALA A 8 -32.18 -61.78 22.56
CA ALA A 8 -31.43 -61.12 21.51
C ALA A 8 -30.73 -59.91 22.15
N LEU A 9 -29.43 -60.05 22.44
CA LEU A 9 -28.57 -58.90 22.68
C LEU A 9 -28.57 -58.10 21.38
N LEU A 10 -29.43 -57.10 21.28
CA LEU A 10 -29.24 -56.02 20.33
C LEU A 10 -27.85 -55.46 20.63
N VAL A 11 -26.88 -55.75 19.78
CA VAL A 11 -25.65 -54.98 19.75
C VAL A 11 -26.10 -53.59 19.31
N VAL A 12 -26.46 -52.75 20.29
CA VAL A 12 -26.53 -51.32 20.07
C VAL A 12 -25.11 -50.96 19.68
N ARG A 13 -24.84 -50.87 18.37
CA ARG A 13 -23.65 -50.18 17.91
C ARG A 13 -23.84 -48.77 18.45
N VAL A 14 -23.10 -48.43 19.51
CA VAL A 14 -22.87 -47.04 19.84
C VAL A 14 -22.10 -46.53 18.64
N THR A 15 -22.82 -45.99 17.66
CA THR A 15 -22.22 -45.30 16.52
C THR A 15 -21.53 -44.10 17.13
N GLY A 16 -20.20 -44.15 17.23
CA GLY A 16 -19.45 -43.00 17.68
C GLY A 16 -19.55 -41.90 16.64
N ASP A 17 -19.76 -40.68 17.08
CA ASP A 17 -19.53 -39.51 16.26
C ASP A 17 -18.02 -39.40 15.97
N CYS A 18 -17.67 -38.81 14.84
CA CYS A 18 -16.31 -38.38 14.61
C CYS A 18 -16.01 -37.12 15.44
N ASP A 19 -14.77 -37.01 15.91
CA ASP A 19 -14.23 -35.77 16.47
C ASP A 19 -14.07 -34.71 15.36
N ARG A 20 -13.40 -33.59 15.71
CA ARG A 20 -13.04 -32.55 14.75
C ARG A 20 -12.42 -33.13 13.47
N PRO A 21 -12.80 -32.59 12.30
CA PRO A 21 -12.30 -33.07 11.02
C PRO A 21 -10.78 -32.80 10.89
N PRO A 22 -10.07 -33.53 10.01
CA PRO A 22 -8.64 -33.38 9.81
C PRO A 22 -8.21 -31.94 9.51
N LEU A 23 -6.98 -31.57 9.82
CA LEU A 23 -6.47 -30.24 9.44
C LEU A 23 -6.10 -30.21 7.95
N LEU A 24 -6.40 -29.10 7.29
CA LEU A 24 -5.95 -28.81 5.93
C LEU A 24 -4.91 -27.69 5.99
N VAL A 25 -3.71 -27.92 5.48
CA VAL A 25 -2.67 -26.88 5.42
C VAL A 25 -3.15 -25.77 4.49
N ASN A 26 -3.08 -24.52 4.97
CA ASN A 26 -3.58 -23.33 4.29
C ASN A 26 -5.08 -23.36 3.96
N GLY A 27 -5.85 -24.12 4.73
CA GLY A 27 -7.30 -24.18 4.61
C GLY A 27 -7.97 -24.46 5.95
N PHE A 28 -9.29 -24.52 5.93
CA PHE A 28 -10.13 -24.71 7.10
C PHE A 28 -11.42 -25.45 6.68
N PRO A 29 -12.06 -26.22 7.58
CA PRO A 29 -13.41 -26.66 7.33
C PRO A 29 -14.33 -25.43 7.25
N GLY A 30 -15.35 -25.45 6.40
CA GLY A 30 -16.29 -24.32 6.22
C GLY A 30 -16.74 -23.70 7.54
N GLU A 31 -17.01 -22.40 7.55
CA GLU A 31 -17.23 -21.61 8.77
C GLU A 31 -18.28 -22.22 9.71
N GLU A 32 -19.29 -22.88 9.15
CA GLU A 32 -20.37 -23.58 9.86
C GLU A 32 -19.88 -24.75 10.73
N PHE A 33 -18.70 -25.30 10.47
CA PHE A 33 -18.14 -26.46 11.18
C PHE A 33 -17.11 -26.11 12.25
N LEU A 34 -16.64 -24.85 12.33
CA LEU A 34 -15.53 -24.44 13.20
C LEU A 34 -15.82 -24.61 14.69
N THR A 35 -17.07 -24.39 15.08
CA THR A 35 -17.51 -24.46 16.49
C THR A 35 -17.84 -25.90 16.93
N SER A 36 -18.15 -26.79 15.99
CA SER A 36 -18.51 -28.17 16.26
C SER A 36 -17.30 -29.01 16.67
N THR A 37 -17.53 -29.92 17.60
CA THR A 37 -16.53 -30.87 18.12
C THR A 37 -16.90 -32.32 17.90
N SER A 38 -18.16 -32.60 17.55
CA SER A 38 -18.74 -33.93 17.34
C SER A 38 -19.54 -33.92 16.05
N PHE A 39 -19.34 -34.92 15.20
CA PHE A 39 -19.94 -35.02 13.86
C PHE A 39 -20.57 -36.40 13.69
N PRO A 40 -21.89 -36.49 13.40
CA PRO A 40 -22.55 -37.77 13.26
C PRO A 40 -21.99 -38.56 12.07
N VAL A 41 -22.13 -39.89 12.12
CA VAL A 41 -21.81 -40.76 10.98
C VAL A 41 -22.53 -40.27 9.72
N ALA A 42 -21.83 -40.32 8.59
CA ALA A 42 -22.22 -39.75 7.29
C ALA A 42 -22.26 -38.20 7.23
N ALA A 43 -21.87 -37.48 8.28
CA ALA A 43 -21.62 -36.04 8.19
C ALA A 43 -20.54 -35.77 7.15
N ARG A 44 -20.76 -34.74 6.33
CA ARG A 44 -19.86 -34.30 5.27
C ARG A 44 -19.36 -32.91 5.61
N VAL A 45 -18.05 -32.78 5.75
CA VAL A 45 -17.38 -31.50 5.98
C VAL A 45 -16.71 -31.08 4.68
N VAL A 46 -17.09 -29.91 4.19
CA VAL A 46 -16.46 -29.26 3.04
C VAL A 46 -15.37 -28.34 3.56
N TYR A 47 -14.23 -28.32 2.88
CA TYR A 47 -13.13 -27.41 3.20
C TYR A 47 -13.11 -26.22 2.26
N GLU A 48 -12.49 -25.16 2.77
CA GLU A 48 -12.15 -23.94 2.07
C GLU A 48 -10.66 -23.64 2.23
N CYS A 49 -10.05 -23.05 1.21
CA CYS A 49 -8.69 -22.53 1.32
C CYS A 49 -8.72 -21.13 1.94
N TYR A 50 -7.67 -20.77 2.68
CA TYR A 50 -7.54 -19.41 3.19
C TYR A 50 -7.43 -18.40 2.04
N PRO A 51 -7.78 -17.12 2.27
CA PRO A 51 -7.66 -16.08 1.26
C PRO A 51 -6.26 -16.04 0.62
N GLY A 52 -6.24 -16.13 -0.72
CA GLY A 52 -5.01 -16.16 -1.50
C GLY A 52 -4.41 -17.55 -1.72
N TYR A 53 -5.10 -18.60 -1.27
CA TYR A 53 -4.82 -19.99 -1.64
C TYR A 53 -5.94 -20.53 -2.51
N VAL A 54 -5.63 -21.53 -3.33
CA VAL A 54 -6.57 -22.19 -4.25
C VAL A 54 -6.39 -23.69 -4.16
N PHE A 55 -7.46 -24.44 -4.40
CA PHE A 55 -7.37 -25.90 -4.47
C PHE A 55 -6.54 -26.32 -5.68
N GLN A 56 -5.62 -27.27 -5.44
CA GLN A 56 -4.98 -28.01 -6.51
C GLN A 56 -6.00 -28.90 -7.21
N ASP A 57 -5.91 -29.00 -8.54
CA ASP A 57 -6.83 -29.80 -9.35
C ASP A 57 -6.79 -31.29 -8.98
N GLY A 58 -7.95 -31.93 -8.97
CA GLY A 58 -8.08 -33.39 -8.87
C GLY A 58 -8.21 -33.98 -7.46
N GLY A 59 -8.19 -33.17 -6.40
CA GLY A 59 -8.41 -33.63 -5.01
C GLY A 59 -9.84 -33.41 -4.51
N SER A 60 -10.37 -34.36 -3.72
CA SER A 60 -11.65 -34.15 -2.99
C SER A 60 -11.48 -33.10 -1.88
N THR A 61 -12.32 -32.06 -1.91
CA THR A 61 -12.43 -31.02 -0.87
C THR A 61 -13.38 -31.39 0.26
N ILE A 62 -13.91 -32.61 0.23
CA ILE A 62 -14.91 -33.11 1.17
C ILE A 62 -14.32 -34.30 1.92
N THR A 63 -14.51 -34.32 3.23
CA THR A 63 -14.33 -35.51 4.06
C THR A 63 -15.65 -35.94 4.68
N THR A 64 -15.83 -37.25 4.89
CA THR A 64 -17.04 -37.86 5.42
C THR A 64 -16.71 -38.65 6.68
N CYS A 65 -17.56 -38.51 7.71
CA CYS A 65 -17.45 -39.31 8.92
C CYS A 65 -17.97 -40.74 8.65
N MET A 66 -17.12 -41.74 8.86
CA MET A 66 -17.39 -43.15 8.57
C MET A 66 -18.01 -43.87 9.79
N GLU A 67 -18.55 -45.07 9.57
CA GLU A 67 -19.19 -45.88 10.63
C GLU A 67 -18.24 -46.28 11.77
N ASP A 68 -16.93 -46.29 11.51
CA ASP A 68 -15.88 -46.57 12.49
C ASP A 68 -15.38 -45.31 13.21
N SER A 69 -16.14 -44.22 13.11
CA SER A 69 -15.84 -42.91 13.70
C SER A 69 -14.52 -42.30 13.21
N THR A 70 -14.10 -42.69 12.01
CA THR A 70 -12.94 -42.08 11.33
C THR A 70 -13.37 -41.21 10.16
N TRP A 71 -12.54 -40.24 9.80
CA TRP A 71 -12.75 -39.41 8.62
C TRP A 71 -12.15 -40.07 7.38
N THR A 72 -12.85 -39.99 6.25
CA THR A 72 -12.27 -40.34 4.95
C THR A 72 -11.01 -39.51 4.67
N SER A 73 -10.07 -40.08 3.90
CA SER A 73 -8.84 -39.38 3.52
C SER A 73 -9.14 -38.08 2.77
N LEU A 74 -8.66 -36.96 3.31
CA LEU A 74 -8.71 -35.65 2.66
C LEU A 74 -7.58 -35.55 1.63
N GLN A 75 -7.94 -35.38 0.36
CA GLN A 75 -6.99 -35.31 -0.76
C GLN A 75 -6.73 -33.87 -1.22
N ALA A 76 -7.52 -32.91 -0.76
CA ALA A 76 -7.36 -31.51 -1.11
C ALA A 76 -6.02 -30.94 -0.64
N ILE A 77 -5.42 -30.10 -1.48
CA ILE A 77 -4.21 -29.34 -1.19
C ILE A 77 -4.51 -27.88 -1.55
N CYS A 78 -4.24 -26.96 -0.62
CA CYS A 78 -4.37 -25.52 -0.84
C CYS A 78 -3.00 -24.93 -1.19
N GLU A 79 -2.83 -24.57 -2.45
CA GLU A 79 -1.60 -23.97 -2.97
C GLU A 79 -1.71 -22.44 -3.03
N PRO A 80 -0.60 -21.70 -2.84
CA PRO A 80 -0.60 -20.26 -3.01
C PRO A 80 -1.12 -19.86 -4.39
N ARG A 81 -2.03 -18.89 -4.45
CA ARG A 81 -2.53 -18.33 -5.71
C ARG A 81 -1.35 -17.86 -6.55
N ASN A 82 -1.35 -18.27 -7.82
CA ASN A 82 -0.48 -17.70 -8.83
C ASN A 82 -1.16 -16.46 -9.43
N CYS A 83 -0.57 -15.27 -9.25
CA CYS A 83 -1.04 -14.03 -9.83
C CYS A 83 -0.72 -13.89 -11.33
N GLY A 84 0.05 -14.83 -11.90
CA GLY A 84 0.49 -14.81 -13.28
C GLY A 84 1.49 -13.68 -13.56
N HIS A 85 1.55 -13.23 -14.81
CA HIS A 85 2.49 -12.23 -15.25
C HIS A 85 2.23 -10.86 -14.56
N PRO A 86 3.25 -10.19 -13.99
CA PRO A 86 3.09 -8.88 -13.32
C PRO A 86 2.67 -7.75 -14.25
N GLY A 87 2.70 -7.96 -15.56
CA GLY A 87 2.44 -6.95 -16.59
C GLY A 87 3.74 -6.39 -17.17
N GLU A 88 3.70 -6.07 -18.46
CA GLU A 88 4.86 -5.57 -19.23
C GLU A 88 5.01 -4.06 -19.05
N ILE A 89 6.25 -3.61 -18.95
CA ILE A 89 6.61 -2.19 -18.86
C ILE A 89 7.35 -1.79 -20.14
N GLU A 90 6.80 -0.82 -20.87
CA GLU A 90 7.48 -0.26 -22.04
C GLU A 90 8.66 0.60 -21.60
N ASN A 91 9.77 0.55 -22.35
CA ASN A 91 11.01 1.28 -22.04
C ASN A 91 11.55 1.01 -20.63
N GLY A 92 11.35 -0.21 -20.14
CA GLY A 92 11.82 -0.66 -18.85
C GLY A 92 11.90 -2.18 -18.76
N TYR A 93 12.13 -2.68 -17.56
CA TYR A 93 12.07 -4.10 -17.23
C TYR A 93 11.60 -4.29 -15.78
N TYR A 94 11.31 -5.52 -15.40
CA TYR A 94 10.99 -5.85 -14.01
C TYR A 94 11.81 -7.05 -13.51
N GLN A 95 11.93 -7.14 -12.19
CA GLN A 95 12.54 -8.26 -11.48
C GLN A 95 11.53 -8.80 -10.47
N ALA A 96 11.31 -10.12 -10.48
CA ALA A 96 10.42 -10.80 -9.53
C ALA A 96 11.01 -12.15 -9.13
N SER A 97 10.90 -12.51 -7.84
CA SER A 97 11.33 -13.81 -7.33
C SER A 97 10.38 -14.96 -7.65
N GLY A 98 9.19 -14.64 -8.17
CA GLY A 98 8.10 -15.57 -8.46
C GLY A 98 6.80 -14.81 -8.72
N THR A 99 5.72 -15.56 -8.95
CA THR A 99 4.39 -15.00 -9.28
C THR A 99 3.29 -15.44 -8.32
N THR A 100 3.64 -16.05 -7.20
CA THR A 100 2.71 -16.56 -6.19
C THR A 100 2.45 -15.58 -5.06
N LEU A 101 1.40 -15.83 -4.27
CA LEU A 101 0.99 -15.02 -3.12
C LEU A 101 2.18 -14.52 -2.30
N GLY A 102 2.26 -13.21 -2.09
CA GLY A 102 3.33 -12.54 -1.34
C GLY A 102 4.57 -12.17 -2.16
N ASN A 103 4.76 -12.70 -3.38
CA ASN A 103 5.87 -12.28 -4.23
C ASN A 103 5.75 -10.81 -4.65
N LYS A 104 6.90 -10.17 -4.83
CA LYS A 104 7.03 -8.76 -5.21
C LYS A 104 7.72 -8.65 -6.57
N ALA A 105 7.10 -7.93 -7.49
CA ALA A 105 7.70 -7.50 -8.74
C ALA A 105 8.17 -6.05 -8.59
N ILE A 106 9.43 -5.76 -8.90
CA ILE A 106 10.02 -4.42 -8.85
C ILE A 106 10.36 -4.01 -10.29
N TYR A 107 9.94 -2.80 -10.66
CA TYR A 107 10.07 -2.24 -12.00
C TYR A 107 11.23 -1.24 -12.05
N HIS A 108 11.84 -1.16 -13.22
CA HIS A 108 12.96 -0.30 -13.55
C HIS A 108 12.74 0.30 -14.93
N CYS A 109 13.02 1.59 -15.09
CA CYS A 109 13.06 2.22 -16.41
C CYS A 109 14.45 2.10 -17.02
N ASN A 110 14.49 2.01 -18.34
CA ASN A 110 15.74 2.07 -19.10
C ASN A 110 16.34 3.47 -19.01
N GLU A 111 17.62 3.59 -19.36
CA GLU A 111 18.31 4.88 -19.39
C GLU A 111 17.58 5.90 -20.28
N GLY A 112 17.48 7.15 -19.81
CA GLY A 112 16.75 8.23 -20.50
C GLY A 112 15.24 8.28 -20.19
N TYR A 113 14.73 7.36 -19.36
CA TYR A 113 13.35 7.34 -18.93
C TYR A 113 13.23 7.45 -17.41
N ARG A 114 12.22 8.20 -16.96
CA ARG A 114 11.82 8.30 -15.55
C ARG A 114 10.57 7.48 -15.30
N GLN A 115 10.50 6.91 -14.10
CA GLN A 115 9.33 6.13 -13.69
C GLN A 115 8.21 7.04 -13.17
N VAL A 116 6.99 6.77 -13.62
CA VAL A 116 5.76 7.40 -13.14
C VAL A 116 4.85 6.34 -12.53
N GLY A 117 4.45 6.55 -11.28
CA GLY A 117 3.69 5.60 -10.49
C GLY A 117 4.56 4.73 -9.57
N GLN A 118 3.95 3.69 -8.99
CA GLN A 118 4.59 2.84 -7.99
C GLN A 118 5.60 1.87 -8.63
N SER A 119 6.85 1.85 -8.13
CA SER A 119 7.94 1.02 -8.67
C SER A 119 7.81 -0.48 -8.41
N TYR A 120 6.72 -0.92 -7.79
CA TYR A 120 6.55 -2.32 -7.45
C TYR A 120 5.08 -2.72 -7.37
N ARG A 121 4.85 -4.01 -7.55
CA ARG A 121 3.56 -4.67 -7.33
C ARG A 121 3.76 -5.89 -6.45
N ILE A 122 2.76 -6.23 -5.64
CA ILE A 122 2.77 -7.40 -4.76
C ILE A 122 1.64 -8.34 -5.18
N CYS A 123 1.90 -9.65 -5.23
CA CYS A 123 0.87 -10.65 -5.48
C CYS A 123 0.04 -10.86 -4.20
N THR A 124 -1.26 -10.60 -4.27
CA THR A 124 -2.20 -10.72 -3.16
C THR A 124 -3.27 -11.77 -3.46
N ALA A 125 -4.19 -11.99 -2.52
CA ALA A 125 -5.36 -12.84 -2.75
C ALA A 125 -6.19 -12.41 -3.97
N SER A 126 -6.20 -11.11 -4.30
CA SER A 126 -6.93 -10.54 -5.42
C SER A 126 -6.10 -10.44 -6.72
N GLY A 127 -4.83 -10.85 -6.71
CA GLY A 127 -3.91 -10.65 -7.83
C GLY A 127 -2.82 -9.60 -7.54
N TRP A 128 -2.14 -9.14 -8.58
CA TRP A 128 -1.12 -8.10 -8.47
C TRP A 128 -1.71 -6.74 -8.08
N THR A 129 -1.18 -6.12 -7.03
CA THR A 129 -1.62 -4.78 -6.56
C THR A 129 -1.37 -3.70 -7.61
N GLY A 130 -2.24 -2.68 -7.64
CA GLY A 130 -2.01 -1.47 -8.43
C GLY A 130 -1.92 -1.70 -9.93
N GLN A 131 -1.40 -0.71 -10.65
CA GLN A 131 -1.17 -0.76 -12.10
C GLN A 131 0.34 -0.90 -12.39
N VAL A 132 0.67 -1.31 -13.61
CA VAL A 132 2.07 -1.29 -14.08
C VAL A 132 2.50 0.17 -14.17
N PRO A 133 3.67 0.56 -13.63
CA PRO A 133 4.17 1.93 -13.78
C PRO A 133 4.55 2.23 -15.23
N THR A 134 4.58 3.50 -15.58
CA THR A 134 4.97 3.97 -16.91
C THR A 134 6.39 4.52 -16.88
N CYS A 135 7.17 4.26 -17.92
CA CYS A 135 8.45 4.92 -18.15
C CYS A 135 8.24 6.05 -19.17
N GLU A 136 8.33 7.28 -18.71
CA GLU A 136 8.24 8.47 -19.55
C GLU A 136 9.64 8.96 -19.90
N THR A 137 9.84 9.46 -21.13
CA THR A 137 11.12 10.08 -21.49
C THR A 137 11.41 11.23 -20.55
N GLU A 138 12.62 11.29 -20.00
CA GLU A 138 13.10 12.53 -19.41
C GLU A 138 13.20 13.57 -20.52
N ASP A 139 12.34 14.57 -20.48
CA ASP A 139 12.17 15.53 -21.56
C ASP A 139 13.33 16.54 -21.53
N PHE A 140 14.54 16.09 -21.90
CA PHE A 140 15.75 16.90 -22.09
C PHE A 140 15.67 17.81 -23.32
N SER A 141 14.47 18.08 -23.82
CA SER A 141 14.27 19.03 -24.90
C SER A 141 14.96 20.35 -24.52
N PRO A 142 15.80 20.91 -25.41
CA PRO A 142 16.39 22.23 -25.21
C PRO A 142 15.32 23.28 -24.86
N VAL A 143 14.08 23.08 -25.32
CA VAL A 143 12.93 23.94 -25.00
C VAL A 143 12.57 23.91 -23.51
N ASN A 144 12.62 22.75 -22.85
CA ASN A 144 12.33 22.66 -21.41
C ASN A 144 13.49 23.19 -20.57
N LEU A 145 14.74 22.91 -20.98
CA LEU A 145 15.92 23.53 -20.37
C LEU A 145 15.91 25.07 -20.52
N LEU A 146 15.53 25.57 -21.70
CA LEU A 146 15.34 27.01 -21.93
C LEU A 146 14.25 27.59 -21.04
N LYS A 147 13.12 26.89 -20.85
CA LYS A 147 12.06 27.34 -19.93
C LYS A 147 12.56 27.45 -18.49
N GLU A 148 13.32 26.47 -18.00
CA GLU A 148 13.92 26.52 -16.66
C GLU A 148 14.91 27.67 -16.52
N ILE A 149 15.79 27.87 -17.50
CA ILE A 149 16.75 28.99 -17.52
C ILE A 149 16.03 30.34 -17.55
N ILE A 150 14.98 30.49 -18.39
CA ILE A 150 14.17 31.70 -18.46
C ILE A 150 13.47 31.98 -17.12
N ALA A 151 12.91 30.94 -16.48
CA ALA A 151 12.27 31.08 -15.17
C ALA A 151 13.26 31.54 -14.10
N LEU A 152 14.47 30.96 -14.07
CA LEU A 152 15.56 31.39 -13.18
C LEU A 152 15.98 32.84 -13.48
N GLY A 153 16.10 33.22 -14.75
CA GLY A 153 16.40 34.59 -15.16
C GLY A 153 15.35 35.60 -14.66
N HIS A 154 14.07 35.28 -14.80
CA HIS A 154 12.98 36.13 -14.29
C HIS A 154 13.02 36.26 -12.75
N GLN A 155 13.36 35.20 -12.02
CA GLN A 155 13.56 35.27 -10.57
C GLN A 155 14.73 36.17 -10.17
N VAL A 156 15.83 36.18 -10.93
CA VAL A 156 16.96 37.08 -10.68
C VAL A 156 16.57 38.53 -10.93
N LEU A 157 15.93 38.81 -12.07
CA LEU A 157 15.49 40.16 -12.43
C LEU A 157 14.51 40.74 -11.41
N THR A 158 13.51 39.95 -11.01
CA THR A 158 12.54 40.37 -9.98
C THR A 158 13.21 40.67 -8.64
N LYS A 159 14.22 39.87 -8.23
CA LYS A 159 15.01 40.15 -7.03
C LYS A 159 15.84 41.43 -7.17
N GLU A 160 16.48 41.67 -8.31
CA GLU A 160 17.22 42.90 -8.58
C GLU A 160 16.31 44.13 -8.52
N GLU A 161 15.14 44.07 -9.16
CA GLU A 161 14.14 45.13 -9.09
C GLU A 161 13.69 45.40 -7.65
N SER A 162 13.43 44.35 -6.87
CA SER A 162 13.09 44.50 -5.45
C SER A 162 14.21 45.17 -4.66
N MET A 163 15.47 44.79 -4.90
CA MET A 163 16.63 45.44 -4.26
C MET A 163 16.78 46.91 -4.66
N ILE A 164 16.58 47.24 -5.94
CA ILE A 164 16.65 48.62 -6.43
C ILE A 164 15.54 49.46 -5.80
N LYS A 165 14.31 48.95 -5.74
CA LYS A 165 13.19 49.64 -5.07
C LYS A 165 13.48 49.89 -3.59
N ALA A 166 14.02 48.91 -2.88
CA ALA A 166 14.41 49.07 -1.48
C ALA A 166 15.52 50.13 -1.30
N LYS A 167 16.53 50.14 -2.16
CA LYS A 167 17.59 51.17 -2.15
C LYS A 167 17.04 52.57 -2.42
N TYR A 168 16.10 52.70 -3.36
CA TYR A 168 15.48 53.99 -3.66
C TYR A 168 14.66 54.51 -2.48
N GLN A 169 13.87 53.64 -1.84
CA GLN A 169 13.11 53.97 -0.62
C GLN A 169 14.04 54.39 0.52
N LEU A 170 15.17 53.70 0.70
CA LEU A 170 16.18 54.08 1.69
C LEU A 170 16.73 55.48 1.39
N LEU A 171 17.13 55.75 0.14
CA LEU A 171 17.63 57.05 -0.28
C LEU A 171 16.60 58.17 -0.05
N GLU A 172 15.32 57.88 -0.28
CA GLU A 172 14.23 58.82 -0.02
C GLU A 172 14.08 59.11 1.48
N SER A 173 14.15 58.07 2.32
CA SER A 173 14.14 58.23 3.78
C SER A 173 15.35 59.02 4.30
N GLU A 174 16.54 58.81 3.75
CA GLU A 174 17.75 59.56 4.11
C GLU A 174 17.62 61.05 3.78
N ARG A 175 17.05 61.38 2.60
CA ARG A 175 16.76 62.77 2.22
C ARG A 175 15.76 63.42 3.17
N GLU A 176 14.73 62.71 3.59
CA GLU A 176 13.73 63.23 4.53
C GLU A 176 14.32 63.46 5.92
N ILE A 177 15.15 62.53 6.41
CA ILE A 177 15.90 62.69 7.67
C ILE A 177 16.80 63.93 7.60
N LEU A 178 17.51 64.15 6.49
CA LEU A 178 18.38 65.32 6.33
C LEU A 178 17.58 66.63 6.41
N ARG A 179 16.45 66.71 5.70
CA ARG A 179 15.54 67.89 5.75
C ARG A 179 15.02 68.15 7.15
N LEU A 180 14.62 67.09 7.87
CA LEU A 180 14.16 67.22 9.26
C LEU A 180 15.28 67.71 10.18
N LYS A 181 16.52 67.25 9.96
CA LYS A 181 17.69 67.68 10.73
C LYS A 181 18.02 69.16 10.49
N GLU A 182 17.96 69.62 9.25
CA GLU A 182 18.13 71.04 8.89
C GLU A 182 17.07 71.91 9.59
N ASN A 183 15.80 71.52 9.50
CA ASN A 183 14.70 72.23 10.18
C ASN A 183 14.85 72.29 11.72
N LEU A 184 15.43 71.25 12.34
CA LEU A 184 15.68 71.23 13.79
C LEU A 184 16.84 72.15 14.18
N LEU A 185 17.89 72.22 13.36
CA LEU A 185 19.02 73.13 13.58
C LEU A 185 18.55 74.59 13.52
N GLU A 186 17.75 74.95 12.52
CA GLU A 186 17.18 76.30 12.41
C GLU A 186 16.34 76.68 13.64
N LYS A 187 15.53 75.74 14.17
CA LYS A 187 14.74 75.98 15.40
C LYS A 187 15.61 76.12 16.65
N ALA A 188 16.72 75.37 16.74
CA ALA A 188 17.61 75.45 17.88
C ALA A 188 18.35 76.80 17.91
N GLU A 189 18.78 77.31 16.75
CA GLU A 189 19.40 78.64 16.62
C GLU A 189 18.44 79.75 17.08
N GLN A 190 17.17 79.70 16.66
CA GLN A 190 16.14 80.65 17.10
C GLN A 190 15.91 80.65 18.62
N HIS A 191 15.93 79.47 19.26
CA HIS A 191 15.77 79.37 20.72
C HIS A 191 17.00 79.83 21.52
N VAL A 192 18.21 79.77 20.95
CA VAL A 192 19.42 80.33 21.60
C VAL A 192 19.37 81.86 21.60
N ASP A 193 18.86 82.47 20.54
CA ASP A 193 18.69 83.92 20.44
C ASP A 193 17.62 84.44 21.42
N GLU A 194 16.54 83.69 21.67
CA GLU A 194 15.50 84.06 22.63
C GLU A 194 15.95 84.01 24.10
N ASN A 195 16.88 83.12 24.47
CA ASN A 195 17.33 82.93 25.86
C ASN A 195 18.58 83.77 26.23
N ASN A 196 19.20 84.47 25.27
CA ASN A 196 20.35 85.35 25.49
C ASN A 196 19.98 86.86 25.56
N HIS A 197 18.68 87.18 25.62
CA HIS A 197 18.22 88.53 25.91
C HIS A 197 18.11 88.75 27.44
N PRO A 198 18.86 89.70 28.04
CA PRO A 198 18.83 89.98 29.48
C PRO A 198 17.53 90.64 29.98
#